data_AF-A0A3D2M5I8-F1
#
_entry.id   AF-A0A3D2M5I8-F1
#
_cell.length_a   1.000
_cell.length_b   1.000
_cell.length_c   1.000
_cell.angle_alpha   90.00
_cell.angle_beta   90.00
_cell.angle_gamma   90.00
#
_symmetry.space_group_name_H-M   'P 1'
#
loop_
_entity.id
_entity.type
_entity.pdbx_description
1 polymer ?
#
loop_
_entity_poly.entity_id
_entity_poly.type
_entity_poly.pdbx_seq_one_letter_code
_entity_poly.pdbx_strand_id
1 'polypeptide(L)'
;ARDGIYIDTSNGNHLEGNVLEDLRYGVHYMFANDNRVIGNVTRRTRTGYALMQSRKLEVIGNRSEQDENYGILMNYITYSTIRDNQVSDVRSGSTGDSMISGAEGKALFIYNSLFNSIENNRFEHSALGIHLTAGSEDNRIVGNAFVGNQQQVKYVANRTQEWSIAGRGNYWSDYLGWDRNDDGLGDVAYEPNDNVDRLLWLYPQVRLLMNSPT
;
A
#
# COMPACT_ATOMS: atom_id res chain seq x y z
N ALA A 1 -14.79 -16.10 8.77
CA ALA A 1 -15.24 -14.73 9.11
C ALA A 1 -15.98 -14.13 7.91
N ARG A 2 -16.95 -13.24 8.16
CA ARG A 2 -17.70 -12.48 7.15
C ARG A 2 -17.10 -11.08 6.97
N ASP A 3 -17.51 -10.38 5.93
CA ASP A 3 -17.11 -8.99 5.68
C ASP A 3 -17.99 -8.04 6.52
N GLY A 4 -17.45 -6.88 6.90
CA GLY A 4 -18.18 -5.86 7.66
C GLY A 4 -19.15 -5.10 6.76
N ILE A 5 -18.61 -4.28 5.86
CA ILE A 5 -19.40 -3.59 4.84
C ILE A 5 -18.97 -4.09 3.46
N TYR A 6 -19.89 -4.74 2.76
CA TYR A 6 -19.72 -5.18 1.37
C TYR A 6 -20.56 -4.30 0.45
N ILE A 7 -19.92 -3.69 -0.55
CA ILE A 7 -20.58 -2.90 -1.59
C ILE A 7 -20.23 -3.51 -2.95
N ASP A 8 -21.26 -3.82 -3.73
CA ASP A 8 -21.14 -4.38 -5.07
C ASP A 8 -22.00 -3.59 -6.05
N THR A 9 -21.41 -3.17 -7.17
CA THR A 9 -22.12 -2.52 -8.28
C THR A 9 -23.01 -1.37 -7.82
N SER A 10 -22.54 -0.61 -6.82
CA SER A 10 -23.25 0.51 -6.23
C SER A 10 -22.34 1.73 -6.14
N ASN A 11 -22.84 2.88 -6.57
CA ASN A 11 -22.07 4.11 -6.74
C ASN A 11 -22.65 5.25 -5.87
N GLY A 12 -21.85 6.27 -5.56
CA GLY A 12 -22.31 7.44 -4.80
C GLY A 12 -22.57 7.19 -3.31
N ASN A 13 -22.02 6.09 -2.77
CA ASN A 13 -22.15 5.72 -1.37
C ASN A 13 -21.18 6.52 -0.50
N HIS A 14 -21.58 6.72 0.76
CA HIS A 14 -20.79 7.41 1.76
C HIS A 14 -20.69 6.53 3.02
N LEU A 15 -19.49 6.01 3.26
CA LEU A 15 -19.17 5.20 4.44
C LEU A 15 -18.30 6.06 5.36
N GLU A 16 -18.87 6.52 6.47
CA GLU A 16 -18.20 7.46 7.37
C GLU A 16 -18.31 7.06 8.84
N GLY A 17 -17.20 7.20 9.57
CA GLY A 17 -17.17 7.08 11.03
C GLY A 17 -17.47 5.69 11.58
N ASN A 18 -17.33 4.63 10.77
CA ASN A 18 -17.61 3.27 11.19
C ASN A 18 -16.40 2.64 11.90
N VAL A 19 -16.66 1.72 12.82
CA VAL A 19 -15.66 0.86 13.46
C VAL A 19 -15.95 -0.60 13.10
N LEU A 20 -14.96 -1.27 12.51
CA LEU A 20 -15.09 -2.59 11.91
C LEU A 20 -13.98 -3.51 12.47
N GLU A 21 -14.35 -4.52 13.26
CA GLU A 21 -13.37 -5.30 14.05
C GLU A 21 -13.55 -6.81 13.88
N ASP A 22 -12.44 -7.56 13.87
CA ASP A 22 -12.43 -9.03 13.93
C ASP A 22 -13.19 -9.70 12.76
N LEU A 23 -13.07 -9.10 11.57
CA LEU A 23 -13.76 -9.49 10.33
C LEU A 23 -12.82 -10.11 9.30
N ARG A 24 -13.40 -10.69 8.24
CA ARG A 24 -12.60 -11.02 7.04
C ARG A 24 -12.12 -9.72 6.40
N TYR A 25 -13.05 -8.92 5.88
CA TYR A 25 -12.73 -7.58 5.38
C TYR A 25 -13.49 -6.54 6.17
N GLY A 26 -12.84 -5.43 6.53
CA GLY A 26 -13.52 -4.30 7.13
C GLY A 26 -14.49 -3.68 6.12
N VAL A 27 -13.93 -3.08 5.07
CA VAL A 27 -14.68 -2.59 3.91
C VAL A 27 -14.26 -3.37 2.68
N HIS A 28 -15.24 -3.84 1.89
CA HIS A 28 -15.01 -4.61 0.68
C HIS A 28 -15.84 -4.05 -0.48
N TYR A 29 -15.16 -3.51 -1.49
CA TYR A 29 -15.77 -2.96 -2.70
C TYR A 29 -15.53 -3.85 -3.90
N MET A 30 -16.57 -4.03 -4.71
CA MET A 30 -16.53 -4.67 -6.02
C MET A 30 -17.32 -3.81 -7.02
N PHE A 31 -16.67 -3.32 -8.08
CA PHE A 31 -17.35 -2.58 -9.17
C PHE A 31 -18.14 -1.34 -8.70
N ALA A 32 -17.65 -0.64 -7.67
CA ALA A 32 -18.38 0.37 -6.92
C ALA A 32 -17.68 1.74 -7.03
N ASN A 33 -18.13 2.59 -7.94
CA ASN A 33 -17.45 3.84 -8.34
C ASN A 33 -17.99 5.07 -7.61
N ASP A 34 -17.23 6.17 -7.66
CA ASP A 34 -17.68 7.48 -7.18
C ASP A 34 -18.15 7.43 -5.71
N ASN A 35 -17.44 6.66 -4.88
CA ASN A 35 -17.78 6.39 -3.48
C ASN A 35 -16.80 7.06 -2.52
N ARG A 36 -17.27 7.33 -1.30
CA ARG A 36 -16.52 7.99 -0.23
C ARG A 36 -16.37 7.07 0.97
N VAL A 37 -15.13 6.86 1.41
CA VAL A 37 -14.76 6.07 2.59
C VAL A 37 -13.96 6.98 3.50
N ILE A 38 -14.60 7.54 4.53
CA ILE A 38 -14.08 8.68 5.29
C ILE A 38 -14.01 8.37 6.79
N GLY A 39 -12.85 8.54 7.42
CA GLY A 39 -12.75 8.52 8.88
C GLY A 39 -13.19 7.21 9.54
N ASN A 40 -13.15 6.08 8.82
CA ASN A 40 -13.49 4.78 9.37
C ASN A 40 -12.27 4.16 10.08
N VAL A 41 -12.52 3.17 10.94
CA VAL A 41 -11.48 2.38 11.61
C VAL A 41 -11.71 0.90 11.36
N THR A 42 -10.71 0.21 10.82
CA THR A 42 -10.64 -1.25 10.79
C THR A 42 -9.61 -1.72 11.80
N ARG A 43 -9.92 -2.81 12.53
CA ARG A 43 -8.93 -3.42 13.43
C ARG A 43 -9.02 -4.93 13.50
N ARG A 44 -7.86 -5.59 13.54
CA ARG A 44 -7.73 -7.06 13.64
C ARG A 44 -8.58 -7.82 12.61
N THR A 45 -8.76 -7.24 11.43
CA THR A 45 -9.42 -7.88 10.28
C THR A 45 -8.39 -8.62 9.42
N ARG A 46 -8.84 -9.50 8.51
CA ARG A 46 -7.92 -10.11 7.53
C ARG A 46 -7.49 -9.15 6.42
N THR A 47 -8.28 -8.13 6.13
CA THR A 47 -7.89 -6.98 5.31
C THR A 47 -8.72 -5.79 5.78
N GLY A 48 -8.08 -4.66 6.07
CA GLY A 48 -8.81 -3.45 6.49
C GLY A 48 -9.74 -2.96 5.39
N TYR A 49 -9.15 -2.43 4.32
CA TYR A 49 -9.87 -1.86 3.19
C TYR A 49 -9.53 -2.63 1.91
N ALA A 50 -10.44 -3.49 1.45
CA ALA A 50 -10.35 -4.21 0.20
C ALA A 50 -11.10 -3.45 -0.90
N LEU A 51 -10.37 -2.65 -1.67
CA LEU A 51 -10.91 -1.84 -2.76
C LEU A 51 -10.67 -2.54 -4.10
N MET A 52 -11.72 -2.99 -4.77
CA MET A 52 -11.57 -3.73 -6.02
C MET A 52 -12.39 -3.17 -7.18
N GLN A 53 -11.77 -3.15 -8.36
CA GLN A 53 -12.41 -2.93 -9.67
C GLN A 53 -13.28 -1.68 -9.72
N SER A 54 -12.78 -0.59 -9.13
CA SER A 54 -13.56 0.62 -8.88
C SER A 54 -12.76 1.87 -9.29
N ARG A 55 -13.44 2.98 -9.53
CA ARG A 55 -12.79 4.26 -9.87
C ARG A 55 -13.39 5.44 -9.13
N LYS A 56 -12.63 6.54 -9.09
CA LYS A 56 -13.05 7.82 -8.47
C LYS A 56 -13.47 7.65 -7.01
N LEU A 57 -12.71 6.85 -6.27
CA LEU A 57 -12.91 6.71 -4.84
C LEU A 57 -12.26 7.89 -4.11
N GLU A 58 -12.90 8.34 -3.03
CA GLU A 58 -12.29 9.21 -2.03
C GLU A 58 -12.09 8.40 -0.74
N VAL A 59 -10.86 8.00 -0.44
CA VAL A 59 -10.49 7.21 0.74
C VAL A 59 -9.65 8.10 1.65
N ILE A 60 -10.29 8.70 2.64
CA ILE A 60 -9.73 9.85 3.37
C ILE A 60 -9.77 9.62 4.88
N GLY A 61 -8.66 9.85 5.56
CA GLY A 61 -8.63 9.94 7.03
C GLY A 61 -8.98 8.62 7.75
N ASN A 62 -8.92 7.48 7.07
CA ASN A 62 -9.23 6.19 7.65
C ASN A 62 -8.06 5.62 8.44
N ARG A 63 -8.36 4.67 9.35
CA ARG A 63 -7.39 3.95 10.17
C ARG A 63 -7.49 2.46 9.96
N SER A 64 -6.38 1.79 9.71
CA SER A 64 -6.27 0.32 9.71
C SER A 64 -5.24 -0.09 10.75
N GLU A 65 -5.65 -0.87 11.75
CA GLU A 65 -4.88 -1.14 12.95
C GLU A 65 -4.79 -2.64 13.22
N GLN A 66 -3.58 -3.21 13.21
CA GLN A 66 -3.34 -4.63 13.53
C GLN A 66 -4.07 -5.63 12.60
N ASP A 67 -4.50 -5.17 11.43
CA ASP A 67 -5.07 -5.99 10.39
C ASP A 67 -4.01 -7.00 9.88
N GLU A 68 -4.46 -8.12 9.33
CA GLU A 68 -3.59 -9.09 8.67
C GLU A 68 -3.54 -8.81 7.17
N ASN A 69 -2.61 -9.44 6.46
CA ASN A 69 -2.42 -9.41 4.99
C ASN A 69 -2.26 -8.02 4.36
N TYR A 70 -3.29 -7.16 4.41
CA TYR A 70 -3.32 -5.83 3.83
C TYR A 70 -4.04 -4.84 4.76
N GLY A 71 -3.44 -3.68 5.01
CA GLY A 71 -4.17 -2.57 5.60
C GLY A 71 -5.10 -1.93 4.57
N ILE A 72 -4.52 -1.49 3.44
CA ILE A 72 -5.26 -1.07 2.25
C ILE A 72 -4.83 -1.92 1.05
N LEU A 73 -5.80 -2.58 0.41
CA LEU A 73 -5.65 -3.32 -0.82
C LEU A 73 -6.34 -2.55 -1.96
N MET A 74 -5.55 -2.13 -2.96
CA MET A 74 -6.03 -1.54 -4.20
C MET A 74 -5.83 -2.54 -5.33
N ASN A 75 -6.93 -3.06 -5.87
CA ASN A 75 -6.90 -3.98 -7.00
C ASN A 75 -7.77 -3.44 -8.15
N TYR A 76 -7.17 -3.09 -9.28
CA TYR A 76 -7.87 -2.42 -10.38
C TYR A 76 -8.58 -1.12 -9.94
N ILE A 77 -7.87 -0.26 -9.21
CA ILE A 77 -8.36 1.06 -8.79
C ILE A 77 -7.82 2.15 -9.70
N THR A 78 -8.67 3.04 -10.18
CA THR A 78 -8.24 4.15 -11.05
C THR A 78 -8.84 5.49 -10.66
N TYR A 79 -8.13 6.58 -11.00
CA TYR A 79 -8.60 7.96 -10.82
C TYR A 79 -9.11 8.27 -9.41
N SER A 80 -8.54 7.62 -8.40
CA SER A 80 -8.99 7.70 -7.00
C SER A 80 -8.01 8.51 -6.15
N THR A 81 -8.52 9.05 -5.04
CA THR A 81 -7.74 9.80 -4.05
C THR A 81 -7.68 9.03 -2.74
N ILE A 82 -6.47 8.72 -2.30
CA ILE A 82 -6.17 8.02 -1.06
C ILE A 82 -5.31 8.98 -0.24
N ARG A 83 -5.89 9.63 0.76
CA ARG A 83 -5.18 10.67 1.51
C ARG A 83 -5.41 10.66 3.00
N ASP A 84 -4.40 11.10 3.74
CA ASP A 84 -4.46 11.30 5.20
C ASP A 84 -4.85 10.03 5.98
N ASN A 85 -4.71 8.84 5.38
CA ASN A 85 -5.01 7.58 6.05
C ASN A 85 -3.82 7.15 6.93
N GLN A 86 -4.09 6.45 8.02
CA GLN A 86 -3.08 5.81 8.86
C GLN A 86 -3.26 4.29 8.82
N VAL A 87 -2.18 3.58 8.54
CA VAL A 87 -2.14 2.11 8.58
C VAL A 87 -0.98 1.71 9.48
N SER A 88 -1.27 0.92 10.51
CA SER A 88 -0.26 0.49 11.48
C SER A 88 -0.35 -1.00 11.79
N ASP A 89 0.83 -1.59 12.03
CA ASP A 89 0.98 -2.93 12.59
C ASP A 89 0.34 -4.03 11.74
N VAL A 90 0.40 -3.93 10.40
CA VAL A 90 -0.16 -4.97 9.53
C VAL A 90 0.69 -6.23 9.63
N ARG A 91 0.04 -7.33 9.98
CA ARG A 91 0.68 -8.62 10.27
C ARG A 91 0.60 -9.57 9.08
N SER A 92 1.57 -10.46 8.99
CA SER A 92 1.46 -11.61 8.10
C SER A 92 0.26 -12.46 8.51
N GLY A 93 -0.54 -12.88 7.53
CA GLY A 93 -1.74 -13.68 7.75
C GLY A 93 -1.76 -14.94 6.89
N SER A 94 -2.95 -15.53 6.76
CA SER A 94 -3.19 -16.63 5.82
C SER A 94 -3.85 -16.11 4.54
N THR A 95 -3.41 -16.63 3.39
CA THR A 95 -4.03 -16.32 2.09
C THR A 95 -5.43 -16.96 1.93
N GLY A 96 -5.74 -18.07 2.60
CA GLY A 96 -6.97 -18.84 2.33
C GLY A 96 -7.23 -19.03 0.83
N ASP A 97 -8.49 -18.96 0.41
CA ASP A 97 -8.96 -18.97 -1.00
C ASP A 97 -8.71 -17.65 -1.77
N SER A 98 -8.00 -16.67 -1.22
CA SER A 98 -7.74 -15.42 -1.96
C SER A 98 -6.79 -15.69 -3.13
N MET A 99 -7.28 -15.44 -4.36
CA MET A 99 -6.53 -15.55 -5.62
C MET A 99 -5.29 -14.63 -5.72
N ILE A 100 -5.08 -13.75 -4.74
CA ILE A 100 -3.96 -12.81 -4.70
C ILE A 100 -2.93 -13.33 -3.70
N SER A 101 -1.80 -13.83 -4.21
CA SER A 101 -0.64 -14.13 -3.38
C SER A 101 -0.15 -12.83 -2.73
N GLY A 102 0.05 -12.83 -1.41
CA GLY A 102 0.49 -11.59 -0.75
C GLY A 102 0.24 -11.43 0.74
N ALA A 103 0.04 -12.52 1.50
CA ALA A 103 -0.20 -12.49 2.95
C ALA A 103 1.01 -12.07 3.83
N GLU A 104 1.98 -11.36 3.27
CA GLU A 104 3.20 -10.93 3.97
C GLU A 104 2.92 -9.82 5.01
N GLY A 105 1.75 -9.20 5.02
CA GLY A 105 1.44 -8.08 5.94
C GLY A 105 1.86 -6.73 5.35
N LYS A 106 1.12 -6.26 4.34
CA LYS A 106 1.42 -5.03 3.59
C LYS A 106 0.56 -3.88 4.08
N ALA A 107 1.15 -2.75 4.43
CA ALA A 107 0.37 -1.58 4.81
C ALA A 107 -0.44 -1.05 3.60
N LEU A 108 0.22 -0.91 2.45
CA LEU A 108 -0.43 -0.60 1.17
C LEU A 108 -0.02 -1.60 0.07
N PHE A 109 -1.01 -2.23 -0.57
CA PHE A 109 -0.78 -3.05 -1.75
C PHE A 109 -1.54 -2.49 -2.96
N ILE A 110 -0.81 -2.29 -4.06
CA ILE A 110 -1.32 -1.71 -5.30
C ILE A 110 -1.08 -2.69 -6.43
N TYR A 111 -2.17 -3.20 -6.99
CA TYR A 111 -2.19 -4.15 -8.08
C TYR A 111 -2.99 -3.58 -9.25
N ASN A 112 -2.35 -3.48 -10.42
CA ASN A 112 -2.92 -2.97 -11.66
C ASN A 112 -3.84 -1.74 -11.49
N SER A 113 -3.38 -0.78 -10.70
CA SER A 113 -4.13 0.41 -10.32
C SER A 113 -3.37 1.64 -10.81
N LEU A 114 -4.04 2.54 -11.54
CA LEU A 114 -3.39 3.61 -12.31
C LEU A 114 -4.06 4.97 -12.10
N PHE A 115 -3.31 6.05 -12.30
CA PHE A 115 -3.82 7.42 -12.26
C PHE A 115 -4.44 7.82 -10.90
N ASN A 116 -3.97 7.22 -9.80
CA ASN A 116 -4.44 7.57 -8.46
C ASN A 116 -3.52 8.62 -7.81
N SER A 117 -4.10 9.40 -6.89
CA SER A 117 -3.37 10.27 -5.97
C SER A 117 -3.31 9.60 -4.61
N ILE A 118 -2.10 9.39 -4.09
CA ILE A 118 -1.80 8.73 -2.83
C ILE A 118 -0.91 9.69 -2.03
N GLU A 119 -1.54 10.44 -1.12
CA GLU A 119 -0.93 11.63 -0.54
C GLU A 119 -1.08 11.70 0.98
N ASN A 120 -0.01 12.12 1.68
CA ASN A 120 -0.04 12.40 3.12
C ASN A 120 -0.54 11.23 4.00
N ASN A 121 -0.42 9.99 3.52
CA ASN A 121 -0.75 8.82 4.31
C ASN A 121 0.42 8.41 5.18
N ARG A 122 0.15 7.71 6.29
CA ARG A 122 1.15 7.18 7.21
C ARG A 122 1.05 5.67 7.29
N PHE A 123 2.10 4.98 6.90
CA PHE A 123 2.20 3.52 6.85
C PHE A 123 3.34 3.06 7.76
N GLU A 124 3.01 2.38 8.86
CA GLU A 124 4.01 2.08 9.90
C GLU A 124 3.98 0.65 10.45
N HIS A 125 5.13 0.23 10.96
CA HIS A 125 5.33 -1.00 11.74
C HIS A 125 4.77 -2.28 11.09
N SER A 126 4.72 -2.31 9.75
CA SER A 126 4.24 -3.44 8.97
C SER A 126 5.42 -4.22 8.39
N ALA A 127 5.19 -5.46 7.94
CA ALA A 127 6.24 -6.21 7.26
C ALA A 127 6.67 -5.51 5.95
N LEU A 128 5.71 -4.94 5.22
CA LEU A 128 5.97 -4.19 4.00
C LEU A 128 5.17 -2.88 3.98
N GLY A 129 5.85 -1.74 3.86
CA GLY A 129 5.19 -0.43 3.81
C GLY A 129 4.32 -0.26 2.57
N ILE A 130 4.92 -0.36 1.39
CA ILE A 130 4.20 -0.29 0.12
C ILE A 130 4.69 -1.33 -0.87
N HIS A 131 3.76 -1.98 -1.56
CA HIS A 131 4.06 -2.86 -2.67
C HIS A 131 3.25 -2.48 -3.90
N LEU A 132 3.94 -2.19 -4.99
CA LEU A 132 3.31 -1.96 -6.30
C LEU A 132 3.76 -3.03 -7.28
N THR A 133 2.80 -3.55 -8.03
CA THR A 133 3.06 -4.55 -9.07
C THR A 133 2.02 -4.47 -10.19
N ALA A 134 2.18 -5.33 -11.20
CA ALA A 134 1.25 -5.53 -12.31
C ALA A 134 0.94 -4.24 -13.10
N GLY A 135 1.94 -3.41 -13.35
CA GLY A 135 1.79 -2.21 -14.18
C GLY A 135 0.98 -1.09 -13.49
N SER A 136 1.07 -0.97 -12.17
CA SER A 136 0.46 0.12 -11.39
C SER A 136 1.17 1.47 -11.62
N GLU A 137 1.20 1.91 -12.88
CA GLU A 137 1.89 3.10 -13.37
C GLU A 137 1.02 4.37 -13.22
N ASP A 138 1.65 5.53 -13.42
CA ASP A 138 0.98 6.84 -13.41
C ASP A 138 0.24 7.21 -12.12
N ASN A 139 0.62 6.60 -11.00
CA ASN A 139 0.17 7.02 -9.68
C ASN A 139 1.04 8.16 -9.15
N ARG A 140 0.42 9.14 -8.49
CA ARG A 140 1.09 10.20 -7.74
C ARG A 140 1.23 9.77 -6.29
N ILE A 141 2.45 9.44 -5.87
CA ILE A 141 2.76 8.96 -4.53
C ILE A 141 3.72 9.96 -3.88
N VAL A 142 3.19 10.87 -3.06
CA VAL A 142 3.97 11.99 -2.51
C VAL A 142 3.53 12.37 -1.10
N GLY A 143 4.46 12.82 -0.26
CA GLY A 143 4.16 13.27 1.10
C GLY A 143 3.73 12.17 2.06
N ASN A 144 3.79 10.90 1.66
CA ASN A 144 3.49 9.77 2.55
C ASN A 144 4.67 9.53 3.49
N ALA A 145 4.39 8.97 4.66
CA ALA A 145 5.39 8.58 5.64
C ALA A 145 5.41 7.05 5.80
N PHE A 146 6.54 6.44 5.50
CA PHE A 146 6.81 5.01 5.66
C PHE A 146 7.78 4.82 6.83
N VAL A 147 7.27 4.35 7.96
CA VAL A 147 7.98 4.42 9.25
C VAL A 147 8.08 3.05 9.90
N GLY A 148 9.31 2.60 10.18
CA GLY A 148 9.55 1.36 10.93
C GLY A 148 8.97 0.09 10.28
N ASN A 149 8.71 0.09 8.97
CA ASN A 149 8.36 -1.14 8.25
C ASN A 149 9.62 -2.01 8.06
N GLN A 150 9.48 -3.33 8.07
CA GLN A 150 10.63 -4.24 7.90
C GLN A 150 11.26 -4.07 6.51
N GLN A 151 10.43 -3.92 5.48
CA GLN A 151 10.79 -3.44 4.16
C GLN A 151 9.90 -2.22 3.86
N GLN A 152 10.48 -1.08 3.49
CA GLN A 152 9.65 0.10 3.21
C GLN A 152 8.90 -0.01 1.89
N VAL A 153 9.60 -0.43 0.83
CA VAL A 153 9.05 -0.48 -0.52
C VAL A 153 9.45 -1.76 -1.24
N LYS A 154 8.49 -2.30 -1.99
CA LYS A 154 8.69 -3.31 -3.02
C LYS A 154 8.06 -2.81 -4.30
N TYR A 155 8.87 -2.42 -5.27
CA TYR A 155 8.40 -1.91 -6.54
C TYR A 155 8.75 -2.90 -7.65
N VAL A 156 7.73 -3.52 -8.25
CA VAL A 156 7.88 -4.54 -9.30
C VAL A 156 7.29 -4.01 -10.61
N ALA A 157 8.14 -3.37 -11.41
CA ALA A 157 7.79 -2.86 -12.72
C ALA A 157 9.00 -2.83 -13.66
N ASN A 158 8.73 -2.70 -14.96
CA ASN A 158 9.77 -2.61 -16.00
C ASN A 158 10.22 -1.16 -16.27
N ARG A 159 9.64 -0.18 -15.58
CA ARG A 159 9.86 1.26 -15.80
C ARG A 159 10.13 1.96 -14.47
N THR A 160 11.03 2.93 -14.49
CA THR A 160 11.23 3.84 -13.35
C THR A 160 10.02 4.76 -13.20
N GLN A 161 9.61 5.03 -11.97
CA GLN A 161 8.54 5.96 -11.64
C GLN A 161 9.06 7.01 -10.64
N GLU A 162 8.78 8.27 -10.93
CA GLU A 162 9.14 9.39 -10.06
C GLU A 162 8.13 9.49 -8.90
N TRP A 163 8.61 9.38 -7.66
CA TRP A 163 7.80 9.48 -6.44
C TRP A 163 8.10 10.77 -5.67
N SER A 164 8.30 11.84 -6.41
CA SER A 164 8.43 13.20 -5.91
C SER A 164 7.76 14.21 -6.85
N ILE A 165 7.33 15.34 -6.29
CA ILE A 165 6.73 16.43 -7.05
C ILE A 165 7.26 17.75 -6.54
N ALA A 166 7.72 18.59 -7.46
CA ALA A 166 8.35 19.87 -7.16
C ALA A 166 9.48 19.72 -6.11
N GLY A 167 10.27 18.65 -6.21
CA GLY A 167 11.39 18.36 -5.31
C GLY A 167 11.01 17.71 -3.97
N ARG A 168 9.72 17.56 -3.65
CA ARG A 168 9.27 16.90 -2.42
C ARG A 168 8.83 15.46 -2.68
N GLY A 169 9.44 14.51 -1.98
CA GLY A 169 9.15 13.08 -2.07
C GLY A 169 8.29 12.54 -0.93
N ASN A 170 8.52 11.28 -0.58
CA ASN A 170 7.96 10.61 0.59
C ASN A 170 9.02 10.53 1.70
N TYR A 171 8.56 10.43 2.94
CA TYR A 171 9.43 10.20 4.09
C TYR A 171 9.66 8.69 4.28
N TRP A 172 10.93 8.28 4.36
CA TRP A 172 11.36 6.90 4.57
C TRP A 172 12.23 6.83 5.81
N SER A 173 11.79 6.09 6.84
CA SER A 173 12.54 6.04 8.11
C SER A 173 13.90 5.32 8.02
N ASP A 174 14.16 4.59 6.93
CA ASP A 174 15.43 3.92 6.63
C ASP A 174 16.30 4.71 5.64
N TYR A 175 15.92 5.95 5.31
CA TYR A 175 16.69 6.78 4.41
C TYR A 175 18.08 7.07 4.98
N LEU A 176 19.12 6.63 4.28
CA LEU A 176 20.53 6.80 4.67
C LEU A 176 21.20 8.00 4.00
N GLY A 177 20.50 8.73 3.13
CA GLY A 177 21.04 9.92 2.50
C GLY A 177 21.19 11.07 3.48
N TRP A 178 21.88 12.11 3.03
CA TRP A 178 22.21 13.28 3.84
C TRP A 178 21.38 14.46 3.36
N ASP A 179 20.94 15.28 4.30
CA ASP A 179 20.41 16.62 4.07
C ASP A 179 21.55 17.59 4.38
N ARG A 180 22.30 18.03 3.36
CA ARG A 180 23.49 18.89 3.55
C ARG A 180 23.13 20.36 3.65
N ASN A 181 21.98 20.75 3.09
CA ASN A 181 21.49 22.13 3.11
C ASN A 181 20.51 22.42 4.26
N ASP A 182 20.20 21.41 5.09
CA ASP A 182 19.38 21.47 6.30
C ASP A 182 17.95 21.97 6.01
N ASP A 183 17.38 21.55 4.87
CA ASP A 183 16.05 21.95 4.42
C ASP A 183 14.94 20.93 4.76
N GLY A 184 15.31 19.81 5.40
CA GLY A 184 14.45 18.71 5.77
C GLY A 184 14.20 17.70 4.66
N LEU A 185 14.87 17.80 3.51
CA LEU A 185 14.81 16.88 2.38
C LEU A 185 16.16 16.21 2.16
N GLY A 186 16.13 14.94 1.77
CA GLY A 186 17.35 14.23 1.40
C GLY A 186 17.91 14.70 0.06
N ASP A 187 19.21 14.97 -0.01
CA ASP A 187 19.90 15.40 -1.24
C ASP A 187 20.05 14.29 -2.29
N VAL A 188 19.83 13.03 -1.89
CA VAL A 188 19.96 11.84 -2.75
C VAL A 188 18.60 11.18 -2.92
N ALA A 189 18.25 10.80 -4.15
CA ALA A 189 17.02 10.07 -4.41
C ALA A 189 16.98 8.75 -3.63
N TYR A 190 15.82 8.41 -3.07
CA TYR A 190 15.59 7.08 -2.50
C TYR A 190 15.47 6.06 -3.65
N GLU A 191 16.29 5.01 -3.65
CA GLU A 191 16.21 3.94 -4.65
C GLU A 191 15.31 2.79 -4.14
N PRO A 192 14.19 2.49 -4.80
CA PRO A 192 13.33 1.39 -4.41
C PRO A 192 13.98 0.04 -4.78
N ASN A 193 14.14 -0.83 -3.77
CA ASN A 193 14.78 -2.15 -3.80
C ASN A 193 16.32 -2.13 -3.82
N ASP A 194 16.95 -3.07 -3.10
CA ASP A 194 18.41 -3.24 -3.14
C ASP A 194 18.86 -3.77 -4.53
N ASN A 195 20.08 -3.44 -4.96
CA ASN A 195 20.66 -3.91 -6.23
C ASN A 195 20.70 -5.45 -6.30
N VAL A 196 20.82 -6.10 -5.13
CA VAL A 196 20.75 -7.56 -4.99
C VAL A 196 19.34 -8.07 -5.26
N ASP A 197 18.30 -7.40 -4.76
CA ASP A 197 16.92 -7.77 -5.07
C ASP A 197 16.66 -7.66 -6.57
N ARG A 198 17.07 -6.54 -7.20
CA ARG A 198 16.94 -6.37 -8.65
C ARG A 198 17.63 -7.50 -9.43
N LEU A 199 18.81 -7.93 -8.99
CA LEU A 199 19.57 -9.03 -9.59
C LEU A 199 18.88 -10.39 -9.39
N LEU A 200 18.39 -10.68 -8.18
CA LEU A 200 17.65 -11.91 -7.86
C LEU A 200 16.31 -11.99 -8.60
N TRP A 201 15.71 -10.84 -8.91
CA TRP A 201 14.49 -10.73 -9.70
C TRP A 201 14.74 -10.89 -11.21
N LEU A 202 15.78 -10.27 -11.75
CA LEU A 202 16.17 -10.41 -13.16
C LEU A 202 16.70 -11.82 -13.48
N TYR A 203 17.32 -12.47 -12.49
CA TYR A 203 17.91 -13.79 -12.63
C TYR A 203 17.51 -14.70 -11.46
N PRO A 204 16.31 -15.32 -11.50
CA PRO A 204 15.83 -16.22 -10.44
C PRO A 204 16.81 -17.37 -10.14
N GLN A 205 17.59 -17.81 -11.15
CA GLN A 205 18.67 -18.79 -10.99
C GLN A 205 19.80 -18.37 -10.03
N VAL A 206 19.98 -17.09 -9.74
CA VAL A 206 21.01 -16.60 -8.81
C VAL A 206 20.64 -16.90 -7.34
N ARG A 207 19.35 -17.15 -7.04
CA ARG A 207 18.91 -17.60 -5.70
C ARG A 207 19.54 -18.94 -5.28
N LEU A 208 19.93 -19.79 -6.24
CA LEU A 208 20.60 -21.07 -5.96
C LEU A 208 22.06 -20.89 -5.51
N LEU A 209 22.73 -19.85 -5.98
CA LEU A 209 24.12 -19.54 -5.62
C LEU A 209 24.23 -18.92 -4.21
N MET A 210 23.22 -18.17 -3.78
CA MET A 210 23.18 -17.53 -2.45
C MET A 210 22.96 -18.50 -1.29
N ASN A 211 22.37 -19.68 -1.56
CA ASN A 211 22.13 -20.74 -0.57
C ASN A 211 23.20 -21.85 -0.60
N SER A 212 24.30 -21.64 -1.33
CA SER A 212 25.41 -22.60 -1.34
C SER A 212 26.30 -22.33 -0.12
N PRO A 213 26.52 -23.32 0.77
CA PRO A 213 27.39 -23.12 1.92
C PRO A 213 28.82 -22.81 1.45
N THR A 214 29.50 -21.93 2.18
CA THR A 214 30.96 -21.80 2.10
C THR A 214 31.64 -22.99 2.76
#